data_AF-A0A9P5MVK2-F1
#
_entry.id   AF-A0A9P5MVK2-F1
#
_cell.length_a   1.000
_cell.length_b   1.000
_cell.length_c   1.000
_cell.angle_alpha   90.00
_cell.angle_beta   90.00
_cell.angle_gamma   90.00
#
_symmetry.space_group_name_H-M   'P 1'
#
loop_
_entity.id
_entity.type
_entity.pdbx_description
1 polymer ?
#
loop_
_entity_poly.entity_id
_entity_poly.type
_entity_poly.pdbx_seq_one_letter_code
_entity_poly.pdbx_strand_id
1 'polypeptide(L)'
;GAFWFEHSAPSSNKSVLHTSQATSQLAQRVVGWHVPYAIVEEELRGQNSSTIDFALCLGATATEKQAARTRVRPGGTNLPALDKKDEIVANVIWRFLELRGFLLKTHDHSPMARAMHSAIRPARLNDKFQDPLYLFLELVRAGVMHGHLWSRRAFSGGPSFGTDDEKSCMLLVMRTLSIVPLNFKSVPWSAPLSRELLVFNSFVRSLSRALRTLVEVTTLNMLLRSDARRARDDLLDIALSLPFQGEVNTGFGVLAKVYLDALTHLNNQQRVRDPNAEGVREAKAMALEICEETFPGVKSPRMEVERGFRFWDVALTAMRQLHSEQAVLPELIDQFEAAEAWLGPMRP
;
A
#
# COMPACT_ATOMS: atom_id res chain seq x y z
N GLY A 1 -6.00 -27.44 -2.90
CA GLY A 1 -6.42 -27.60 -4.29
C GLY A 1 -5.26 -27.23 -5.17
N ALA A 2 -4.95 -28.04 -6.18
CA ALA A 2 -3.85 -27.79 -7.11
C ALA A 2 -4.30 -26.82 -8.22
N PHE A 3 -3.46 -25.82 -8.52
CA PHE A 3 -3.69 -24.89 -9.63
C PHE A 3 -3.00 -25.38 -10.92
N TRP A 4 -3.49 -24.89 -12.05
CA TRP A 4 -3.24 -25.39 -13.41
C TRP A 4 -1.80 -25.27 -13.96
N PHE A 5 -0.84 -24.74 -13.20
CA PHE A 5 0.58 -24.65 -13.60
C PHE A 5 1.49 -25.59 -12.81
N GLU A 6 0.95 -26.46 -11.95
CA GLU A 6 1.70 -27.55 -11.34
C GLU A 6 2.00 -28.65 -12.37
N HIS A 7 2.99 -28.41 -13.23
CA HIS A 7 3.76 -29.51 -13.82
C HIS A 7 4.73 -30.02 -12.74
N SER A 8 4.46 -31.23 -12.31
CA SER A 8 5.11 -31.97 -11.23
C SER A 8 6.63 -32.06 -11.39
N ALA A 9 7.37 -31.38 -10.52
CA ALA A 9 8.72 -31.78 -10.13
C ALA A 9 8.63 -32.64 -8.84
N PRO A 10 9.36 -33.77 -8.71
CA PRO A 10 9.08 -34.78 -7.68
C PRO A 10 9.45 -34.43 -6.23
N SER A 11 9.79 -33.17 -5.90
CA SER A 11 10.38 -32.84 -4.58
C SER A 11 9.82 -31.60 -3.86
N SER A 12 8.72 -30.99 -4.31
CA SER A 12 8.25 -29.74 -3.68
C SER A 12 6.73 -29.54 -3.63
N ASN A 13 5.93 -30.61 -3.51
CA ASN A 13 4.54 -30.46 -3.07
C ASN A 13 4.51 -30.19 -1.55
N LYS A 14 4.82 -28.97 -1.15
CA LYS A 14 4.55 -28.48 0.21
C LYS A 14 3.06 -28.18 0.34
N SER A 15 2.23 -29.23 0.31
CA SER A 15 0.85 -29.10 0.73
C SER A 15 0.85 -28.70 2.20
N VAL A 16 0.19 -27.59 2.53
CA VAL A 16 0.01 -27.19 3.92
C VAL A 16 -1.01 -28.15 4.53
N LEU A 17 -0.54 -29.06 5.37
CA LEU A 17 -1.41 -30.01 6.08
C LEU A 17 -2.36 -29.26 7.01
N HIS A 18 -3.57 -29.80 7.21
CA HIS A 18 -4.53 -29.28 8.19
C HIS A 18 -3.98 -29.29 9.63
N THR A 19 -3.02 -30.17 9.92
CA THR A 19 -2.25 -30.25 11.17
C THR A 19 -0.92 -29.48 11.15
N SER A 20 -0.72 -28.61 10.16
CA SER A 20 0.50 -27.80 10.04
C SER A 20 0.78 -27.04 11.33
N GLN A 21 1.88 -27.40 12.00
CA GLN A 21 2.31 -26.72 13.22
C GLN A 21 2.55 -25.23 12.97
N ALA A 22 3.09 -24.88 11.80
CA ALA A 22 3.30 -23.48 11.42
C ALA A 22 1.98 -22.69 11.36
N THR A 23 0.93 -23.28 10.78
CA THR A 23 -0.41 -22.66 10.71
C THR A 23 -1.01 -22.52 12.11
N SER A 24 -0.92 -23.57 12.93
CA SER A 24 -1.38 -23.54 14.32
C SER A 24 -0.65 -22.49 15.15
N GLN A 25 0.66 -22.36 15.02
CA GLN A 25 1.45 -21.33 15.70
C GLN A 25 1.04 -19.92 15.27
N LEU A 26 0.82 -19.68 13.97
CA LEU A 26 0.31 -18.40 13.48
C LEU A 26 -1.06 -18.07 14.06
N ALA A 27 -1.99 -19.04 14.07
CA ALA A 27 -3.30 -18.85 14.67
C ALA A 27 -3.23 -18.55 16.18
N GLN A 28 -2.26 -19.13 16.89
CA GLN A 28 -2.07 -18.87 18.33
C GLN A 28 -1.48 -17.49 18.62
N ARG A 29 -0.73 -16.88 17.69
CA ARG A 29 -0.16 -15.53 17.88
C ARG A 29 -1.23 -14.48 18.09
N VAL A 30 -2.31 -14.56 17.31
CA VAL A 30 -3.37 -13.55 17.30
C VAL A 30 -4.40 -13.69 18.42
N VAL A 31 -4.29 -14.72 19.26
CA VAL A 31 -5.22 -14.96 20.39
C VAL A 31 -5.14 -13.86 21.44
N GLY A 32 -4.01 -13.14 21.52
CA GLY A 32 -3.82 -12.05 22.47
C GLY A 32 -4.67 -10.79 22.19
N TRP A 33 -5.29 -10.69 21.01
CA TRP A 33 -6.10 -9.54 20.62
C TRP A 33 -7.56 -9.72 20.99
N HIS A 34 -8.02 -8.93 21.96
CA HIS A 34 -9.43 -8.83 22.33
C HIS A 34 -9.72 -7.44 22.90
N VAL A 35 -9.63 -6.43 22.06
CA VAL A 35 -9.80 -5.01 22.44
C VAL A 35 -11.29 -4.66 22.44
N PRO A 36 -11.89 -4.30 23.59
CA PRO A 36 -13.31 -3.96 23.66
C PRO A 36 -13.61 -2.58 23.07
N TYR A 37 -14.86 -2.37 22.68
CA TYR A 37 -15.34 -1.14 22.05
C TYR A 37 -15.03 0.13 22.84
N ALA A 38 -15.06 0.09 24.18
CA ALA A 38 -14.74 1.27 25.00
C ALA A 38 -13.33 1.82 24.71
N ILE A 39 -12.36 0.94 24.42
CA ILE A 39 -11.01 1.36 24.04
C ILE A 39 -11.00 1.91 22.62
N VAL A 40 -11.71 1.25 21.69
CA VAL A 40 -11.82 1.70 20.29
C VAL A 40 -12.47 3.08 20.19
N GLU A 41 -13.54 3.32 20.95
CA GLU A 41 -14.24 4.60 21.05
C GLU A 41 -13.33 5.70 21.63
N GLU A 42 -12.55 5.38 22.66
CA GLU A 42 -11.57 6.32 23.21
C GLU A 42 -10.50 6.69 22.18
N GLU A 43 -10.03 5.74 21.38
CA GLU A 43 -9.05 5.99 20.30
C GLU A 43 -9.64 6.79 19.15
N LEU A 44 -10.88 6.51 18.72
CA LEU A 44 -11.59 7.32 17.72
C LEU A 44 -11.64 8.79 18.16
N ARG A 45 -12.03 9.03 19.42
CA ARG A 45 -12.06 10.38 20.00
C ARG A 45 -10.67 10.99 20.15
N GLY A 46 -9.71 10.23 20.66
CA GLY A 46 -8.35 10.70 20.93
C GLY A 46 -7.56 11.06 19.68
N GLN A 47 -7.83 10.37 18.57
CA GLN A 47 -7.18 10.60 17.28
C GLN A 47 -8.01 11.49 16.34
N ASN A 48 -9.18 11.96 16.79
CA ASN A 48 -10.14 12.70 15.97
C ASN A 48 -10.48 11.96 14.65
N SER A 49 -10.67 10.64 14.75
CA SER A 49 -11.00 9.77 13.63
C SER A 49 -12.47 9.38 13.66
N SER A 50 -13.04 9.18 12.48
CA SER A 50 -14.39 8.64 12.28
C SER A 50 -14.37 7.26 11.58
N THR A 51 -13.18 6.68 11.37
CA THR A 51 -12.98 5.45 10.60
C THR A 51 -12.10 4.46 11.36
N ILE A 52 -12.42 3.17 11.22
CA ILE A 52 -11.58 2.07 11.69
C ILE A 52 -10.66 1.65 10.54
N ASP A 53 -9.40 2.08 10.60
CA ASP A 53 -8.41 1.87 9.54
C ASP A 53 -7.00 1.65 10.10
N PHE A 54 -6.01 1.53 9.22
CA PHE A 54 -4.62 1.32 9.64
C PHE A 54 -4.08 2.47 10.48
N ALA A 55 -4.43 3.72 10.16
CA ALA A 55 -4.00 4.89 10.92
C ALA A 55 -4.49 4.82 12.37
N LEU A 56 -5.79 4.54 12.57
CA LEU A 56 -6.37 4.38 13.91
C LEU A 56 -5.68 3.26 14.69
N CYS A 57 -5.55 2.09 14.08
CA CYS A 57 -4.98 0.90 14.71
C CYS A 57 -3.49 1.07 15.07
N LEU A 58 -2.70 1.71 14.20
CA LEU A 58 -1.30 2.03 14.47
C LEU A 58 -1.17 3.13 15.53
N GLY A 59 -2.05 4.15 15.51
CA GLY A 59 -2.10 5.19 16.54
C GLY A 59 -2.39 4.64 17.93
N ALA A 60 -3.29 3.66 18.03
CA ALA A 60 -3.65 2.97 19.27
C ALA A 60 -2.53 2.06 19.84
N THR A 61 -1.43 1.90 19.10
CA THR A 61 -0.28 1.09 19.47
C THR A 61 1.05 1.85 19.32
N ALA A 62 0.98 3.18 19.12
CA ALA A 62 2.15 3.99 18.77
C ALA A 62 3.16 4.17 19.91
N THR A 63 2.74 3.98 21.16
CA THR A 63 3.60 4.01 22.35
C THR A 63 3.37 2.78 23.20
N GLU A 64 4.35 2.42 24.04
CA GLU A 64 4.23 1.28 24.96
C GLU A 64 2.99 1.38 25.86
N LYS A 65 2.67 2.59 26.34
CA LYS A 65 1.46 2.86 27.14
C LYS A 65 0.18 2.56 26.36
N GLN A 66 0.12 2.95 25.09
CA GLN A 66 -1.04 2.69 24.23
C GLN A 66 -1.13 1.20 23.87
N ALA A 67 -0.01 0.58 23.49
CA ALA A 67 0.07 -0.85 23.22
C ALA A 67 -0.37 -1.69 24.44
N ALA A 68 0.01 -1.30 25.66
CA ALA A 68 -0.42 -1.99 26.88
C ALA A 68 -1.95 -1.99 27.07
N ARG A 69 -2.66 -0.96 26.60
CA ARG A 69 -4.13 -0.88 26.69
C ARG A 69 -4.83 -1.88 25.76
N THR A 70 -4.17 -2.31 24.68
CA THR A 70 -4.75 -3.25 23.71
C THR A 70 -4.50 -4.72 24.07
N ARG A 71 -3.71 -5.00 25.11
CA ARG A 71 -3.41 -6.37 25.56
C ARG A 71 -4.48 -6.90 26.50
N VAL A 72 -4.84 -8.18 26.34
CA VAL A 72 -5.66 -8.90 27.33
C VAL A 72 -4.90 -9.03 28.64
N ARG A 73 -5.55 -8.69 29.76
CA ARG A 73 -4.94 -8.83 31.09
C ARG A 73 -4.72 -10.32 31.44
N PRO A 74 -3.57 -10.68 32.01
CA PRO A 74 -3.33 -12.04 32.49
C PRO A 74 -4.43 -12.46 33.49
N GLY A 75 -5.13 -13.57 33.24
CA GLY A 75 -6.20 -14.09 34.10
C GLY A 75 -7.63 -13.79 33.64
N GLY A 76 -7.84 -13.04 32.57
CA GLY A 76 -9.16 -12.84 31.95
C GLY A 76 -9.62 -14.06 31.15
N THR A 77 -10.07 -15.12 31.81
CA THR A 77 -10.49 -16.37 31.14
C THR A 77 -11.90 -16.33 30.56
N ASN A 78 -12.71 -15.33 30.93
CA ASN A 78 -14.09 -15.16 30.47
C ASN A 78 -14.31 -13.73 29.94
N LEU A 79 -13.66 -13.39 28.83
CA LEU A 79 -13.94 -12.13 28.13
C LEU A 79 -15.30 -12.25 27.42
N PRO A 80 -16.17 -11.22 27.51
CA PRO A 80 -17.41 -11.20 26.74
C PRO A 80 -17.07 -11.13 25.26
N ALA A 81 -17.82 -11.88 24.44
CA ALA A 81 -17.61 -11.87 23.00
C ALA A 81 -17.81 -10.45 22.42
N LEU A 82 -16.94 -10.07 21.48
CA LEU A 82 -17.06 -8.81 20.74
C LEU A 82 -18.38 -8.78 19.95
N ASP A 83 -19.12 -7.67 20.06
CA ASP A 83 -20.49 -7.56 19.54
C ASP A 83 -20.65 -6.38 18.56
N LYS A 84 -19.96 -5.27 18.77
CA LYS A 84 -20.06 -4.11 17.88
C LYS A 84 -19.21 -4.28 16.62
N LYS A 85 -19.70 -3.75 15.49
CA LYS A 85 -19.00 -3.80 14.20
C LYS A 85 -17.57 -3.23 14.31
N ASP A 86 -17.43 -2.05 14.90
CA ASP A 86 -16.16 -1.32 14.91
C ASP A 86 -15.07 -2.01 15.75
N GLU A 87 -15.44 -2.62 16.90
CA GLU A 87 -14.46 -3.39 17.69
C GLU A 87 -14.05 -4.68 16.97
N ILE A 88 -14.95 -5.31 16.22
CA ILE A 88 -14.64 -6.47 15.38
C ILE A 88 -13.66 -6.07 14.27
N VAL A 89 -13.95 -5.00 13.52
CA VAL A 89 -13.08 -4.52 12.42
C VAL A 89 -11.70 -4.14 12.96
N ALA A 90 -11.64 -3.42 14.09
CA ALA A 90 -10.36 -3.02 14.69
C ALA A 90 -9.53 -4.23 15.13
N ASN A 91 -10.15 -5.21 15.80
CA ASN A 91 -9.45 -6.45 16.19
C ASN A 91 -8.98 -7.26 14.97
N VAL A 92 -9.75 -7.31 13.88
CA VAL A 92 -9.30 -7.96 12.64
C VAL A 92 -8.05 -7.26 12.09
N ILE A 93 -8.05 -5.92 12.03
CA ILE A 93 -6.89 -5.16 11.53
C ILE A 93 -5.66 -5.38 12.42
N TRP A 94 -5.78 -5.31 13.75
CA TRP A 94 -4.64 -5.57 14.64
C TRP A 94 -4.09 -6.98 14.51
N ARG A 95 -4.96 -8.00 14.48
CA ARG A 95 -4.57 -9.40 14.26
C ARG A 95 -3.86 -9.57 12.92
N PHE A 96 -4.39 -8.96 11.86
CA PHE A 96 -3.76 -8.94 10.54
C PHE A 96 -2.38 -8.29 10.56
N LEU A 97 -2.24 -7.12 11.20
CA LEU A 97 -0.96 -6.42 11.34
C LEU A 97 0.08 -7.26 12.10
N GLU A 98 -0.31 -7.99 13.14
CA GLU A 98 0.60 -8.91 13.84
C GLU A 98 1.00 -10.10 12.95
N LEU A 99 0.05 -10.74 12.25
CA LEU A 99 0.32 -11.85 11.34
C LEU A 99 1.30 -11.46 10.24
N ARG A 100 1.21 -10.22 9.77
CA ARG A 100 2.12 -9.65 8.77
C ARG A 100 3.40 -9.05 9.34
N GLY A 101 3.57 -9.09 10.66
CA GLY A 101 4.78 -8.61 11.35
C GLY A 101 4.94 -7.09 11.35
N PHE A 102 3.85 -6.34 11.12
CA PHE A 102 3.81 -4.90 11.39
C PHE A 102 3.76 -4.65 12.89
N LEU A 103 2.95 -5.44 13.61
CA LEU A 103 2.94 -5.42 15.07
C LEU A 103 3.68 -6.64 15.62
N LEU A 104 4.39 -6.42 16.72
CA LEU A 104 5.03 -7.47 17.50
C LEU A 104 4.00 -8.14 18.43
N LYS A 105 4.36 -9.28 19.03
CA LYS A 105 3.52 -9.96 20.04
C LYS A 105 3.22 -9.07 21.24
N THR A 106 4.09 -8.10 21.50
CA THR A 106 3.91 -7.07 22.52
C THR A 106 2.98 -5.94 22.06
N HIS A 107 2.35 -6.04 20.90
CA HIS A 107 1.53 -5.00 20.28
C HIS A 107 2.31 -3.71 19.95
N ASP A 108 3.63 -3.72 20.10
CA ASP A 108 4.49 -2.61 19.72
C ASP A 108 4.77 -2.64 18.21
N HIS A 109 5.14 -1.49 17.66
CA HIS A 109 5.46 -1.37 16.24
C HIS A 109 6.78 -2.10 15.90
N SER A 110 6.79 -2.81 14.77
CA SER A 110 8.02 -3.15 14.06
C SER A 110 8.52 -1.96 13.23
N PRO A 111 9.71 -2.02 12.60
CA PRO A 111 10.16 -0.96 11.70
C PRO A 111 9.16 -0.66 10.58
N MET A 112 8.44 -1.69 10.09
CA MET A 112 7.45 -1.50 9.03
C MET A 112 6.21 -0.75 9.51
N ALA A 113 5.74 -1.04 10.73
CA ALA A 113 4.63 -0.29 11.32
C ALA A 113 5.02 1.17 11.61
N ARG A 114 6.23 1.42 12.12
CA ARG A 114 6.73 2.78 12.30
C ARG A 114 6.81 3.54 10.99
N ALA A 115 7.35 2.93 9.94
CA ALA A 115 7.40 3.50 8.59
C ALA A 115 6.01 3.85 8.05
N MET A 116 5.03 2.94 8.21
CA MET A 116 3.66 3.19 7.80
C MET A 116 3.00 4.32 8.61
N HIS A 117 3.16 4.28 9.93
CA HIS A 117 2.56 5.24 10.86
C HIS A 117 3.11 6.65 10.65
N SER A 118 4.43 6.81 10.49
CA SER A 118 5.05 8.11 10.26
C SER A 118 4.66 8.69 8.90
N ALA A 119 4.57 7.85 7.87
CA ALA A 119 4.25 8.28 6.51
C ALA A 119 2.77 8.61 6.27
N ILE A 120 1.83 7.93 6.94
CA ILE A 120 0.39 8.22 6.81
C ILE A 120 0.00 9.52 7.53
N ARG A 121 0.66 9.84 8.64
CA ARG A 121 0.32 10.98 9.49
C ARG A 121 0.21 12.33 8.73
N PRO A 122 1.11 12.70 7.80
CA PRO A 122 0.96 13.92 7.01
C PRO A 122 0.03 13.80 5.80
N ALA A 123 -0.45 12.58 5.46
CA ALA A 123 -1.30 12.37 4.29
C ALA A 123 -2.71 12.93 4.50
N ARG A 124 -3.32 13.44 3.41
CA ARG A 124 -4.70 13.92 3.45
C ARG A 124 -5.64 12.71 3.48
N LEU A 125 -6.67 12.74 4.34
CA LEU A 125 -7.66 11.66 4.45
C LEU A 125 -8.30 11.30 3.09
N ASN A 126 -8.65 12.33 2.30
CA ASN A 126 -9.30 12.15 1.01
C ASN A 126 -8.39 11.54 -0.08
N ASP A 127 -7.07 11.50 0.12
CA ASP A 127 -6.14 10.90 -0.84
C ASP A 127 -6.22 9.36 -0.82
N LYS A 128 -6.73 8.77 0.28
CA LYS A 128 -6.94 7.32 0.50
C LYS A 128 -5.67 6.48 0.33
N PHE A 129 -4.55 6.92 0.92
CA PHE A 129 -3.24 6.29 0.76
C PHE A 129 -2.92 5.12 1.69
N GLN A 130 -3.78 4.78 2.66
CA GLN A 130 -3.46 3.75 3.65
C GLN A 130 -3.25 2.35 3.01
N ASP A 131 -4.20 1.89 2.19
CA ASP A 131 -4.09 0.63 1.45
C ASP A 131 -2.91 0.65 0.44
N PRO A 132 -2.75 1.67 -0.42
CA PRO A 132 -1.59 1.77 -1.30
C PRO A 132 -0.26 1.76 -0.58
N LEU A 133 -0.15 2.43 0.57
CA LEU A 133 1.08 2.45 1.34
C LEU A 133 1.38 1.08 1.96
N TYR A 134 0.36 0.39 2.48
CA TYR A 134 0.54 -0.97 2.98
C TYR A 134 1.08 -1.89 1.86
N LEU A 135 0.47 -1.84 0.67
CA LEU A 135 0.91 -2.60 -0.50
C LEU A 135 2.34 -2.21 -0.90
N PHE A 136 2.66 -0.92 -0.93
CA PHE A 136 4.01 -0.43 -1.22
C PHE A 136 5.05 -1.06 -0.29
N LEU A 137 4.82 -1.04 1.02
CA LEU A 137 5.74 -1.60 2.01
C LEU A 137 5.92 -3.11 1.88
N GLU A 138 4.85 -3.83 1.57
CA GLU A 138 4.90 -5.26 1.27
C GLU A 138 5.65 -5.56 -0.04
N LEU A 139 5.51 -4.74 -1.07
CA LEU A 139 6.24 -4.88 -2.35
C LEU A 139 7.72 -4.55 -2.18
N VAL A 140 8.07 -3.60 -1.31
CA VAL A 140 9.44 -3.34 -0.86
C VAL A 140 10.00 -4.57 -0.15
N ARG A 141 9.25 -5.14 0.81
CA ARG A 141 9.66 -6.37 1.52
C ARG A 141 9.84 -7.56 0.59
N ALA A 142 9.00 -7.67 -0.45
CA ALA A 142 9.08 -8.72 -1.47
C ALA A 142 10.22 -8.49 -2.48
N GLY A 143 10.90 -7.34 -2.42
CA GLY A 143 12.02 -7.01 -3.32
C GLY A 143 11.59 -6.71 -4.74
N VAL A 144 10.32 -6.37 -4.98
CA VAL A 144 9.78 -6.07 -6.33
C VAL A 144 9.56 -4.59 -6.61
N MET A 145 9.82 -3.73 -5.62
CA MET A 145 9.75 -2.28 -5.75
C MET A 145 11.14 -1.71 -6.05
N HIS A 146 11.52 -1.61 -7.32
CA HIS A 146 12.81 -1.05 -7.76
C HIS A 146 12.70 -0.44 -9.16
N GLY A 147 13.74 0.26 -9.63
CA GLY A 147 13.80 0.89 -10.96
C GLY A 147 14.32 0.00 -12.10
N HIS A 148 14.77 -1.23 -11.80
CA HIS A 148 15.36 -2.12 -12.81
C HIS A 148 14.34 -2.82 -13.72
N LEU A 149 14.77 -3.16 -14.94
CA LEU A 149 14.00 -3.97 -15.90
C LEU A 149 13.89 -5.43 -15.42
N TRP A 150 12.72 -6.05 -15.59
CA TRP A 150 12.48 -7.43 -15.15
C TRP A 150 13.24 -8.49 -15.95
N SER A 151 13.37 -8.30 -17.27
CA SER A 151 13.93 -9.29 -18.20
C SER A 151 15.23 -8.83 -18.85
N ARG A 152 15.90 -7.81 -18.28
CA ARG A 152 17.01 -7.05 -18.91
C ARG A 152 16.66 -6.46 -20.28
N ARG A 153 15.39 -6.53 -20.68
CA ARG A 153 14.83 -5.99 -21.91
C ARG A 153 13.72 -5.02 -21.54
N ALA A 154 13.73 -3.85 -22.17
CA ALA A 154 12.65 -2.89 -22.02
C ALA A 154 11.38 -3.39 -22.73
N PHE A 155 10.25 -3.37 -22.03
CA PHE A 155 8.93 -3.59 -22.64
C PHE A 155 8.30 -2.26 -23.07
N SER A 156 7.30 -2.35 -23.96
CA SER A 156 6.59 -1.16 -24.47
C SER A 156 5.85 -0.42 -23.36
N GLY A 157 5.83 0.91 -23.45
CA GLY A 157 5.13 1.78 -22.50
C GLY A 157 5.91 2.06 -21.22
N GLY A 158 7.22 1.80 -21.20
CA GLY A 158 8.15 2.36 -20.23
C GLY A 158 8.59 3.80 -20.59
N PRO A 159 9.57 4.35 -19.85
CA PRO A 159 10.17 5.67 -20.08
C PRO A 159 10.65 5.88 -21.53
N SER A 160 10.34 7.04 -22.12
CA SER A 160 10.64 7.32 -23.53
C SER A 160 11.95 8.10 -23.75
N PHE A 161 12.33 8.96 -22.81
CA PHE A 161 13.48 9.86 -22.92
C PHE A 161 14.52 9.62 -21.82
N GLY A 162 15.69 10.26 -21.97
CA GLY A 162 16.75 10.25 -20.96
C GLY A 162 17.75 9.10 -21.07
N THR A 163 18.78 9.20 -20.23
CA THR A 163 19.80 8.17 -19.96
C THR A 163 19.20 6.95 -19.27
N ASP A 164 19.94 5.86 -19.20
CA ASP A 164 19.46 4.63 -18.55
C ASP A 164 19.14 4.83 -17.05
N ASP A 165 19.91 5.67 -16.36
CA ASP A 165 19.66 6.02 -14.95
C ASP A 165 18.37 6.84 -14.79
N GLU A 166 18.15 7.83 -15.67
CA GLU A 166 16.93 8.64 -15.69
C GLU A 166 15.69 7.78 -16.00
N LYS A 167 15.82 6.84 -16.93
CA LYS A 167 14.77 5.87 -17.23
C LYS A 167 14.50 4.96 -16.02
N SER A 168 15.54 4.53 -15.30
CA SER A 168 15.36 3.73 -14.09
C SER A 168 14.62 4.50 -12.99
N CYS A 169 14.95 5.79 -12.80
CA CYS A 169 14.24 6.69 -11.89
C CYS A 169 12.76 6.82 -12.28
N MET A 170 12.49 7.12 -13.55
CA MET A 170 11.13 7.26 -14.05
C MET A 170 10.33 5.96 -13.88
N LEU A 171 10.94 4.81 -14.14
CA LEU A 171 10.29 3.51 -13.99
C LEU A 171 9.93 3.22 -12.53
N LEU A 172 10.80 3.57 -11.58
CA LEU A 172 10.51 3.46 -10.15
C LEU A 172 9.32 4.35 -9.74
N VAL A 173 9.29 5.60 -10.23
CA VAL A 173 8.16 6.52 -10.01
C VAL A 173 6.87 5.92 -10.58
N MET A 174 6.88 5.48 -11.85
CA MET A 174 5.71 4.88 -12.49
C MET A 174 5.18 3.67 -11.71
N ARG A 175 6.06 2.78 -11.23
CA ARG A 175 5.69 1.60 -10.42
C ARG A 175 5.08 2.02 -9.09
N THR A 176 5.73 2.93 -8.38
CA THR A 176 5.24 3.44 -7.09
C THR A 176 3.85 4.05 -7.22
N LEU A 177 3.65 4.92 -8.22
CA LEU A 177 2.36 5.58 -8.44
C LEU A 177 1.28 4.64 -8.94
N SER A 178 1.63 3.57 -9.67
CA SER A 178 0.66 2.57 -10.15
C SER A 178 -0.04 1.75 -9.05
N ILE A 179 0.44 1.84 -7.80
CA ILE A 179 -0.24 1.22 -6.64
C ILE A 179 -1.45 2.06 -6.21
N VAL A 180 -1.52 3.33 -6.60
CA VAL A 180 -2.62 4.21 -6.22
C VAL A 180 -3.80 4.01 -7.19
N PRO A 181 -5.03 3.81 -6.70
CA PRO A 181 -6.20 3.78 -7.57
C PRO A 181 -6.41 5.14 -8.25
N LEU A 182 -6.48 5.12 -9.59
CA LEU A 182 -6.82 6.28 -10.39
C LEU A 182 -8.35 6.47 -10.43
N ASN A 183 -8.82 7.71 -10.33
CA ASN A 183 -10.25 8.03 -10.34
C ASN A 183 -10.79 8.11 -11.77
N PHE A 184 -11.65 7.17 -12.16
CA PHE A 184 -12.24 7.12 -13.49
C PHE A 184 -13.68 7.65 -13.55
N LYS A 185 -14.04 8.19 -14.71
CA LYS A 185 -15.42 8.32 -15.19
C LYS A 185 -15.89 6.94 -15.63
N SER A 186 -17.21 6.74 -15.69
CA SER A 186 -17.80 5.46 -16.14
C SER A 186 -17.73 5.30 -17.66
N VAL A 187 -16.52 5.28 -18.20
CA VAL A 187 -16.22 5.11 -19.63
C VAL A 187 -15.07 4.11 -19.81
N PRO A 188 -15.01 3.39 -20.93
CA PRO A 188 -13.89 2.48 -21.22
C PRO A 188 -12.55 3.21 -21.26
N TRP A 189 -11.48 2.50 -20.88
CA TRP A 189 -10.12 3.01 -21.00
C TRP A 189 -9.71 3.08 -22.48
N SER A 190 -9.28 4.26 -22.92
CA SER A 190 -8.86 4.53 -24.31
C SER A 190 -7.39 4.89 -24.45
N ALA A 191 -6.65 4.99 -23.34
CA ALA A 191 -5.27 5.43 -23.33
C ALA A 191 -4.26 4.26 -23.54
N PRO A 192 -2.98 4.55 -23.80
CA PRO A 192 -2.00 3.52 -24.12
C PRO A 192 -1.80 2.48 -23.01
N LEU A 193 -1.46 1.26 -23.42
CA LEU A 193 -1.13 0.16 -22.51
C LEU A 193 0.37 0.12 -22.24
N SER A 194 0.77 0.00 -20.97
CA SER A 194 2.16 -0.23 -20.58
C SER A 194 2.39 -1.70 -20.21
N ARG A 195 3.12 -2.44 -21.05
CA ARG A 195 3.50 -3.84 -20.76
C ARG A 195 4.46 -3.90 -19.57
N GLU A 196 5.31 -2.90 -19.43
CA GLU A 196 6.22 -2.76 -18.30
C GLU A 196 5.45 -2.71 -16.96
N LEU A 197 4.41 -1.87 -16.90
CA LEU A 197 3.55 -1.79 -15.71
C LEU A 197 2.62 -3.00 -15.55
N LEU A 198 2.22 -3.68 -16.63
CA LEU A 198 1.42 -4.90 -16.51
C LEU A 198 2.16 -6.03 -15.78
N VAL A 199 3.47 -6.18 -16.03
CA VAL A 199 4.30 -7.13 -15.29
C VAL A 199 4.30 -6.76 -13.81
N PHE A 200 4.56 -5.50 -13.48
CA PHE A 200 4.53 -5.04 -12.09
C PHE A 200 3.16 -5.23 -11.42
N ASN A 201 2.08 -4.91 -12.14
CA ASN A 201 0.70 -5.06 -11.65
C ASN A 201 0.33 -6.52 -11.32
N SER A 202 1.00 -7.51 -11.93
CA SER A 202 0.80 -8.91 -11.56
C SER A 202 1.19 -9.17 -10.10
N PHE A 203 2.28 -8.57 -9.62
CA PHE A 203 2.69 -8.63 -8.22
C PHE A 203 1.69 -7.90 -7.31
N VAL A 204 1.28 -6.69 -7.70
CA VAL A 204 0.33 -5.87 -6.91
C VAL A 204 -1.01 -6.60 -6.76
N ARG A 205 -1.56 -7.17 -7.83
CA ARG A 205 -2.84 -7.91 -7.80
C ARG A 205 -2.72 -9.21 -7.01
N SER A 206 -1.63 -9.96 -7.21
CA SER A 206 -1.39 -11.20 -6.46
C SER A 206 -1.31 -10.92 -4.95
N LEU A 207 -0.54 -9.90 -4.56
CA LEU A 207 -0.38 -9.47 -3.18
C LEU A 207 -1.71 -8.96 -2.59
N SER A 208 -2.40 -8.03 -3.27
CA SER A 208 -3.66 -7.45 -2.78
C SER A 208 -4.71 -8.54 -2.52
N ARG A 209 -4.88 -9.49 -3.45
CA ARG A 209 -5.80 -10.64 -3.28
C ARG A 209 -5.41 -11.55 -2.13
N ALA A 210 -4.12 -11.81 -1.95
CA ALA A 210 -3.63 -12.63 -0.85
C ALA A 210 -3.87 -11.94 0.51
N LEU A 211 -3.61 -10.63 0.60
CA LEU A 211 -3.87 -9.84 1.81
C LEU A 211 -5.37 -9.73 2.10
N ARG A 212 -6.21 -9.53 1.08
CA ARG A 212 -7.66 -9.53 1.24
C ARG A 212 -8.16 -10.87 1.80
N THR A 213 -7.71 -11.98 1.21
CA THR A 213 -8.02 -13.33 1.72
C THR A 213 -7.55 -13.49 3.17
N LEU A 214 -6.35 -13.01 3.52
CA LEU A 214 -5.83 -13.12 4.88
C LEU A 214 -6.68 -12.35 5.89
N VAL A 215 -7.14 -11.15 5.55
CA VAL A 215 -8.00 -10.32 6.40
C VAL A 215 -9.38 -10.98 6.60
N GLU A 216 -9.97 -11.54 5.55
CA GLU A 216 -11.23 -12.27 5.63
C GLU A 216 -11.10 -13.56 6.45
N VAL A 217 -10.02 -14.32 6.26
CA VAL A 217 -9.73 -15.52 7.07
C VAL A 217 -9.44 -15.16 8.52
N THR A 218 -8.84 -14.01 8.79
CA THR A 218 -8.65 -13.50 10.16
C THR A 218 -10.00 -13.19 10.83
N THR A 219 -10.95 -12.62 10.08
CA THR A 219 -12.33 -12.41 10.54
C THR A 219 -13.02 -13.74 10.84
N LEU A 220 -12.93 -14.70 9.92
CA LEU A 220 -13.49 -16.03 10.10
C LEU A 220 -12.89 -16.74 11.32
N ASN A 221 -11.58 -16.65 11.52
CA ASN A 221 -10.90 -17.23 12.67
C ASN A 221 -11.45 -16.66 13.99
N MET A 222 -11.64 -15.34 14.07
CA MET A 222 -12.21 -14.68 15.25
C MET A 222 -13.64 -15.16 15.56
N LEU A 223 -14.49 -15.29 14.54
CA LEU A 223 -15.85 -15.80 14.68
C LEU A 223 -15.89 -17.28 15.10
N LEU A 224 -15.08 -18.14 14.47
CA LEU A 224 -15.05 -19.57 14.76
C LEU A 224 -14.52 -19.88 16.17
N ARG A 225 -13.60 -19.04 16.68
CA ARG A 225 -13.09 -19.13 18.05
C ARG A 225 -14.06 -18.64 19.11
N SER A 226 -15.18 -18.04 18.71
CA SER A 226 -16.14 -17.39 19.62
C SER A 226 -15.56 -16.14 20.32
N ASP A 227 -14.51 -15.55 19.76
CA ASP A 227 -13.97 -14.26 20.24
C ASP A 227 -14.96 -13.11 19.91
N ALA A 228 -15.77 -13.30 18.87
CA ALA A 228 -16.87 -12.41 18.50
C ALA A 228 -18.20 -13.18 18.40
N ARG A 229 -19.32 -12.49 18.60
CA ARG A 229 -20.66 -13.08 18.46
C ARG A 229 -20.85 -13.64 17.05
N ARG A 230 -21.29 -14.90 16.94
CA ARG A 230 -21.49 -15.58 15.64
C ARG A 230 -22.84 -15.26 14.97
N ALA A 231 -23.92 -15.18 15.75
CA ALA A 231 -25.24 -14.87 15.22
C ALA A 231 -25.34 -13.36 14.94
N ARG A 232 -25.16 -12.96 13.68
CA ARG A 232 -25.09 -11.58 13.20
C ARG A 232 -25.78 -11.42 11.84
N ASP A 233 -26.29 -10.22 11.59
CA ASP A 233 -26.92 -9.76 10.34
C ASP A 233 -26.08 -8.72 9.58
N ASP A 234 -25.01 -8.20 10.18
CA ASP A 234 -24.13 -7.15 9.66
C ASP A 234 -22.79 -7.66 9.09
N LEU A 235 -22.71 -8.96 8.74
CA LEU A 235 -21.46 -9.57 8.22
C LEU A 235 -20.95 -8.90 6.93
N LEU A 236 -21.87 -8.43 6.07
CA LEU A 236 -21.53 -7.70 4.86
C LEU A 236 -20.90 -6.34 5.19
N ASP A 237 -21.43 -5.62 6.18
CA ASP A 237 -20.90 -4.32 6.60
C ASP A 237 -19.51 -4.45 7.22
N ILE A 238 -19.27 -5.53 7.97
CA ILE A 238 -17.92 -5.89 8.44
C ILE A 238 -17.01 -6.09 7.23
N ALA A 239 -17.39 -6.95 6.28
CA ALA A 239 -16.57 -7.25 5.10
C ALA A 239 -16.26 -6.01 4.24
N LEU A 240 -17.21 -5.08 4.11
CA LEU A 240 -17.07 -3.78 3.43
C LEU A 240 -16.33 -2.73 4.26
N SER A 241 -16.04 -2.98 5.53
CA SER A 241 -15.18 -2.11 6.36
C SER A 241 -13.72 -2.59 6.39
N LEU A 242 -13.43 -3.79 5.88
CA LEU A 242 -12.08 -4.36 5.83
C LEU A 242 -11.27 -3.82 4.64
N PRO A 243 -9.93 -3.70 4.77
CA PRO A 243 -9.05 -3.18 3.72
C PRO A 243 -8.96 -4.10 2.48
N PHE A 244 -8.31 -3.59 1.43
CA PHE A 244 -7.98 -4.28 0.18
C PHE A 244 -9.17 -4.72 -0.67
N GLN A 245 -10.23 -3.92 -0.70
CA GLN A 245 -11.41 -4.19 -1.55
C GLN A 245 -11.18 -3.88 -3.03
N GLY A 246 -10.41 -2.84 -3.30
CA GLY A 246 -10.14 -2.37 -4.65
C GLY A 246 -8.95 -3.09 -5.27
N GLU A 247 -9.12 -3.54 -6.51
CA GLU A 247 -7.98 -3.84 -7.37
C GLU A 247 -7.50 -2.56 -8.03
N VAL A 248 -6.19 -2.37 -8.06
CA VAL A 248 -5.57 -1.25 -8.77
C VAL A 248 -5.18 -1.68 -10.18
N ASN A 249 -5.20 -0.71 -11.08
CA ASN A 249 -4.77 -0.88 -12.45
C ASN A 249 -3.50 -0.06 -12.70
N THR A 250 -2.92 -0.21 -13.88
CA THR A 250 -1.67 0.48 -14.24
C THR A 250 -1.87 1.95 -14.62
N GLY A 251 -3.11 2.43 -14.66
CA GLY A 251 -3.49 3.72 -15.24
C GLY A 251 -2.78 4.90 -14.59
N PHE A 252 -2.60 4.89 -13.26
CA PHE A 252 -1.92 5.98 -12.57
C PHE A 252 -0.45 6.09 -12.98
N GLY A 253 0.25 4.95 -13.08
CA GLY A 253 1.63 4.92 -13.57
C GLY A 253 1.74 5.39 -15.02
N VAL A 254 0.74 5.10 -15.86
CA VAL A 254 0.68 5.61 -17.24
C VAL A 254 0.40 7.12 -17.27
N LEU A 255 -0.47 7.64 -16.41
CA LEU A 255 -0.72 9.07 -16.27
C LEU A 255 0.55 9.83 -15.89
N ALA A 256 1.28 9.36 -14.87
CA ALA A 256 2.55 9.94 -14.46
C ALA A 256 3.59 9.90 -15.59
N LYS A 257 3.64 8.79 -16.35
CA LYS A 257 4.51 8.63 -17.52
C LYS A 257 4.24 9.68 -18.58
N VAL A 258 2.97 9.89 -18.95
CA VAL A 258 2.58 10.89 -19.95
C VAL A 258 2.97 12.29 -19.49
N TYR A 259 2.72 12.64 -18.23
CA TYR A 259 3.12 13.94 -17.68
C TYR A 259 4.64 14.17 -17.78
N LEU A 260 5.44 13.24 -17.29
CA LEU A 260 6.90 13.37 -17.24
C LEU A 260 7.53 13.34 -18.64
N ASP A 261 7.03 12.49 -19.55
CA ASP A 261 7.50 12.47 -20.94
C ASP A 261 7.11 13.74 -21.70
N ALA A 262 5.88 14.25 -21.50
CA ALA A 262 5.44 15.50 -22.11
C ALA A 262 6.32 16.66 -21.66
N LEU A 263 6.59 16.76 -20.35
CA LEU A 263 7.48 17.79 -19.80
C LEU A 263 8.90 17.67 -20.35
N THR A 264 9.44 16.46 -20.42
CA THR A 264 10.77 16.20 -20.98
C THR A 264 10.84 16.56 -22.46
N HIS A 265 9.80 16.23 -23.23
CA HIS A 265 9.69 16.58 -24.64
C HIS A 265 9.64 18.10 -24.85
N LEU A 266 8.81 18.81 -24.07
CA LEU A 266 8.72 20.27 -24.10
C LEU A 266 10.04 20.95 -23.69
N ASN A 267 10.85 20.28 -22.87
CA ASN A 267 12.18 20.73 -22.48
C ASN A 267 13.29 20.14 -23.38
N ASN A 268 13.08 20.12 -24.70
CA ASN A 268 14.06 19.68 -25.70
C ASN A 268 14.60 18.27 -25.47
N GLN A 269 13.74 17.35 -25.03
CA GLN A 269 14.09 15.96 -24.69
C GLN A 269 15.12 15.82 -23.56
N GLN A 270 15.28 16.85 -22.73
CA GLN A 270 16.15 16.85 -21.55
C GLN A 270 15.31 16.98 -20.29
N ARG A 271 15.78 16.37 -19.19
CA ARG A 271 15.14 16.56 -17.89
C ARG A 271 15.19 18.03 -17.47
N VAL A 272 14.14 18.49 -16.79
CA VAL A 272 14.17 19.78 -16.09
C VAL A 272 15.14 19.64 -14.91
N ARG A 273 16.06 20.59 -14.75
CA ARG A 273 17.03 20.60 -13.64
C ARG A 273 16.77 21.71 -12.62
N ASP A 274 16.23 22.83 -13.07
CA ASP A 274 15.84 23.95 -12.22
C ASP A 274 14.32 24.18 -12.39
N PRO A 275 13.51 24.01 -11.34
CA PRO A 275 12.06 24.24 -11.41
C PRO A 275 11.69 25.69 -11.70
N ASN A 276 12.60 26.65 -11.50
CA ASN A 276 12.38 28.09 -11.67
C ASN A 276 13.02 28.66 -12.95
N ALA A 277 13.62 27.82 -13.78
CA ALA A 277 14.18 28.26 -15.06
C ALA A 277 13.08 28.79 -15.99
N GLU A 278 13.46 29.70 -16.88
CA GLU A 278 12.56 30.34 -17.85
C GLU A 278 11.81 29.29 -18.69
N GLY A 279 10.49 29.45 -18.82
CA GLY A 279 9.62 28.55 -19.59
C GLY A 279 9.26 27.22 -18.92
N VAL A 280 9.89 26.85 -17.80
CA VAL A 280 9.60 25.58 -17.11
C VAL A 280 8.19 25.55 -16.54
N ARG A 281 7.70 26.68 -16.02
CA ARG A 281 6.34 26.77 -15.47
C ARG A 281 5.30 26.56 -16.55
N GLU A 282 5.49 27.19 -17.71
CA GLU A 282 4.62 27.05 -18.87
C GLU A 282 4.67 25.62 -19.44
N ALA A 283 5.86 25.00 -19.48
CA ALA A 283 6.02 23.61 -19.90
C ALA A 283 5.30 22.62 -18.95
N LYS A 284 5.36 22.85 -17.63
CA LYS A 284 4.60 22.05 -16.64
C LYS A 284 3.10 22.19 -16.83
N ALA A 285 2.61 23.41 -17.06
CA ALA A 285 1.18 23.65 -17.33
C ALA A 285 0.72 22.93 -18.60
N MET A 286 1.48 23.05 -19.69
CA MET A 286 1.20 22.38 -20.97
C MET A 286 1.26 20.84 -20.84
N ALA A 287 2.20 20.30 -20.05
CA ALA A 287 2.26 18.85 -19.79
C ALA A 287 1.02 18.34 -19.02
N LEU A 288 0.45 19.16 -18.13
CA LEU A 288 -0.81 18.85 -17.45
C LEU A 288 -2.00 18.90 -18.41
N GLU A 289 -2.06 19.90 -19.30
CA GLU A 289 -3.09 20.00 -20.36
C GLU A 289 -3.06 18.78 -21.28
N ILE A 290 -1.88 18.34 -21.70
CA ILE A 290 -1.70 17.09 -22.46
C ILE A 290 -2.27 15.89 -21.71
N CYS A 291 -2.13 15.82 -20.38
CA CYS A 291 -2.75 14.75 -19.59
C CYS A 291 -4.28 14.83 -19.61
N GLU A 292 -4.86 16.03 -19.58
CA GLU A 292 -6.32 16.20 -19.67
C GLU A 292 -6.88 15.73 -21.01
N GLU A 293 -6.19 16.06 -22.10
CA GLU A 293 -6.56 15.63 -23.45
C GLU A 293 -6.35 14.12 -23.65
N THR A 294 -5.24 13.56 -23.14
CA THR A 294 -4.90 12.15 -23.31
C THR A 294 -5.81 11.21 -22.51
N PHE A 295 -6.30 11.67 -21.36
CA PHE A 295 -7.08 10.84 -20.42
C PHE A 295 -8.50 11.39 -20.20
N PRO A 296 -9.36 11.46 -21.23
CA PRO A 296 -10.71 12.03 -21.10
C PRO A 296 -11.60 11.23 -20.12
N GLY A 297 -11.28 9.96 -19.90
CA GLY A 297 -11.95 9.07 -18.94
C GLY A 297 -11.48 9.20 -17.50
N VAL A 298 -10.44 9.98 -17.19
CA VAL A 298 -9.97 10.22 -15.82
C VAL A 298 -10.67 11.44 -15.25
N LYS A 299 -11.06 11.39 -13.98
CA LYS A 299 -11.65 12.52 -13.26
C LYS A 299 -10.54 13.46 -12.80
N SER A 300 -10.59 14.72 -13.25
CA SER A 300 -9.62 15.76 -12.90
C SER A 300 -8.14 15.31 -13.02
N PRO A 301 -7.65 14.98 -14.25
CA PRO A 301 -6.32 14.40 -14.45
C PRO A 301 -5.19 15.20 -13.81
N ARG A 302 -5.25 16.55 -13.86
CA ARG A 302 -4.30 17.43 -13.17
C ARG A 302 -4.22 17.16 -11.66
N MET A 303 -5.36 17.09 -10.99
CA MET A 303 -5.42 16.81 -9.55
C MET A 303 -4.94 15.39 -9.21
N GLU A 304 -5.15 14.43 -10.11
CA GLU A 304 -4.62 13.07 -9.95
C GLU A 304 -3.10 13.06 -10.10
N VAL A 305 -2.51 13.81 -11.04
CA VAL A 305 -1.04 13.94 -11.14
C VAL A 305 -0.46 14.49 -9.82
N GLU A 306 -1.02 15.57 -9.28
CA GLU A 306 -0.60 16.13 -7.98
C GLU A 306 -0.79 15.12 -6.83
N ARG A 307 -1.89 14.36 -6.84
CA ARG A 307 -2.14 13.28 -5.85
C ARG A 307 -1.08 12.20 -5.96
N GLY A 308 -0.65 11.84 -7.16
CA GLY A 308 0.45 10.90 -7.37
C GLY A 308 1.72 11.37 -6.66
N PHE A 309 2.13 12.62 -6.88
CA PHE A 309 3.33 13.15 -6.26
C PHE A 309 3.23 13.28 -4.73
N ARG A 310 2.04 13.56 -4.18
CA ARG A 310 1.83 13.44 -2.73
C ARG A 310 2.00 12.00 -2.22
N PHE A 311 1.56 10.99 -2.97
CA PHE A 311 1.80 9.60 -2.60
C PHE A 311 3.29 9.24 -2.67
N TRP A 312 4.02 9.77 -3.64
CA TRP A 312 5.47 9.60 -3.71
C TRP A 312 6.16 10.14 -2.46
N ASP A 313 5.76 11.31 -1.94
CA ASP A 313 6.30 11.86 -0.69
C ASP A 313 6.03 10.95 0.52
N VAL A 314 4.83 10.37 0.58
CA VAL A 314 4.45 9.39 1.61
C VAL A 314 5.33 8.13 1.49
N ALA A 315 5.50 7.59 0.29
CA ALA A 315 6.34 6.42 0.05
C ALA A 315 7.81 6.68 0.41
N LEU A 316 8.36 7.83 0.01
CA LEU A 316 9.73 8.24 0.33
C LEU A 316 9.94 8.44 1.83
N THR A 317 8.96 9.02 2.53
CA THR A 317 8.98 9.14 4.00
C THR A 317 9.08 7.76 4.66
N ALA A 318 8.30 6.79 4.18
CA ALA A 318 8.34 5.43 4.70
C ALA A 318 9.70 4.75 4.42
N MET A 319 10.26 4.93 3.22
CA MET A 319 11.59 4.41 2.86
C MET A 319 12.70 5.00 3.72
N ARG A 320 12.68 6.32 3.96
CA ARG A 320 13.63 6.99 4.86
C ARG A 320 13.52 6.49 6.30
N GLN A 321 12.29 6.25 6.79
CA GLN A 321 12.08 5.63 8.11
C GLN A 321 12.68 4.23 8.17
N LEU A 322 12.41 3.37 7.18
CA LEU A 322 13.00 2.02 7.13
C LEU A 322 14.53 2.07 7.07
N HIS A 323 15.10 2.99 6.32
CA HIS A 323 16.55 3.16 6.22
C HIS A 323 17.18 3.58 7.55
N SER A 324 16.56 4.53 8.26
CA SER A 324 17.03 4.97 9.58
C SER A 324 17.09 3.85 10.62
N GLU A 325 16.32 2.78 10.42
CA GLU A 325 16.26 1.60 11.27
C GLU A 325 16.97 0.37 10.67
N GLN A 326 17.70 0.55 9.56
CA GLN A 326 18.40 -0.53 8.84
C GLN A 326 17.46 -1.68 8.40
N ALA A 327 16.18 -1.37 8.18
CA ALA A 327 15.13 -2.32 7.83
C ALA A 327 14.89 -2.43 6.30
N VAL A 328 15.77 -1.82 5.51
CA VAL A 328 15.76 -1.87 4.04
C VAL A 328 17.19 -1.87 3.52
N LEU A 329 17.39 -2.45 2.34
CA LEU A 329 18.70 -2.48 1.68
C LEU A 329 19.16 -1.06 1.32
N PRO A 330 20.44 -0.69 1.58
CA PRO A 330 20.98 0.62 1.22
C PRO A 330 20.81 0.95 -0.27
N GLU A 331 21.05 -0.03 -1.15
CA GLU A 331 20.97 0.18 -2.60
C GLU A 331 19.54 0.53 -3.05
N LEU A 332 18.53 0.08 -2.29
CA LEU A 332 17.15 0.40 -2.61
C LEU A 332 16.79 1.82 -2.20
N ILE A 333 17.19 2.29 -1.01
CA ILE A 333 16.95 3.70 -0.64
C ILE A 333 17.71 4.65 -1.57
N ASP A 334 18.91 4.28 -2.01
CA ASP A 334 19.68 5.08 -2.97
C ASP A 334 18.91 5.27 -4.30
N GLN A 335 18.19 4.24 -4.77
CA GLN A 335 17.32 4.37 -5.94
C GLN A 335 16.17 5.36 -5.71
N PHE A 336 15.57 5.36 -4.52
CA PHE A 336 14.49 6.31 -4.17
C PHE A 336 15.00 7.74 -4.05
N GLU A 337 16.16 7.96 -3.44
CA GLU A 337 16.77 9.29 -3.33
C GLU A 337 17.25 9.81 -4.69
N ALA A 338 17.82 8.95 -5.54
CA ALA A 338 18.17 9.30 -6.92
C ALA A 338 16.92 9.67 -7.75
N ALA A 339 15.84 8.88 -7.60
CA ALA A 339 14.58 9.17 -8.25
C ALA A 339 13.94 10.47 -7.73
N GLU A 340 14.07 10.76 -6.43
CA GLU A 340 13.60 12.03 -5.85
C GLU A 340 14.38 13.22 -6.40
N ALA A 341 15.71 13.15 -6.42
CA ALA A 341 16.55 14.21 -6.97
C ALA A 341 16.28 14.43 -8.47
N TRP A 342 16.01 13.35 -9.22
CA TRP A 342 15.58 13.43 -10.61
C TRP A 342 14.19 14.08 -10.73
N LEU A 343 13.23 13.69 -9.89
CA LEU A 343 11.84 14.08 -9.98
C LEU A 343 11.55 15.49 -9.47
N GLY A 344 12.26 15.94 -8.42
CA GLY A 344 12.01 17.19 -7.70
C GLY A 344 11.75 18.41 -8.61
N PRO A 345 12.65 18.73 -9.56
CA PRO A 345 12.47 19.87 -10.48
C PRO A 345 11.25 19.74 -11.41
N MET A 346 10.79 18.51 -11.68
CA MET A 346 9.72 18.20 -12.63
C MET A 346 8.33 18.10 -12.00
N ARG A 347 8.21 18.19 -10.68
CA ARG A 347 6.90 18.16 -9.99
C ARG A 347 6.02 19.35 -10.41
N PRO A 348 4.69 19.17 -10.54
CA PRO A 348 3.76 20.21 -10.98
C PRO A 348 3.63 21.39 -10.02
#